data_AF-A0A7V9D4G6-F1
#
_entry.id   AF-A0A7V9D4G6-F1
#
_cell.length_a   1.000
_cell.length_b   1.000
_cell.length_c   1.000
_cell.angle_alpha   90.00
_cell.angle_beta   90.00
_cell.angle_gamma   90.00
#
_symmetry.space_group_name_H-M   'P 1'
#
loop_
_entity.id
_entity.type
_entity.pdbx_description
1 polymer ?
#
loop_
_entity_poly.entity_id
_entity_poly.type
_entity_poly.pdbx_seq_one_letter_code
_entity_poly.pdbx_strand_id
1 'polypeptide(L)'
;PRLADGILSYVDLDLDVVVHPDGTYRIEDREQFEVNAQVMRYPPRLVELAESAVRDLVHLAEQRRHLFSCTRLDEAEQRLLSLYGEQASCG
;
A
#
# COMPACT_ATOMS: atom_id res chain seq x y z
N PRO A 1 -4.54 6.34 12.20
CA PRO A 1 -3.27 6.98 12.64
C PRO A 1 -3.56 8.06 13.69
N ARG A 2 -2.60 8.35 14.58
CA ARG A 2 -2.65 9.42 15.56
C ARG A 2 -1.35 10.22 15.50
N LEU A 3 -1.44 11.54 15.45
CA LEU A 3 -0.30 12.44 15.58
C LEU A 3 -0.41 13.16 16.94
N ALA A 4 0.59 13.02 17.79
CA ALA A 4 0.65 13.67 19.10
C ALA A 4 2.12 13.90 19.52
N ASP A 5 2.43 15.08 20.06
CA ASP A 5 3.78 15.43 20.55
C ASP A 5 4.91 15.19 19.53
N GLY A 6 4.63 15.43 18.24
CA GLY A 6 5.57 15.18 17.15
C GLY A 6 5.73 13.70 16.77
N ILE A 7 4.95 12.80 17.36
CA ILE A 7 4.97 11.35 17.12
C ILE A 7 3.76 10.94 16.29
N LEU A 8 4.01 10.29 15.15
CA LEU A 8 3.00 9.61 14.36
C LEU A 8 2.93 8.13 14.79
N SER A 9 1.76 7.69 15.26
CA SER A 9 1.49 6.30 15.62
C SER A 9 0.40 5.71 14.73
N TYR A 10 0.57 4.47 14.31
CA TYR A 10 -0.40 3.73 13.51
C TYR A 10 -0.30 2.23 13.82
N VAL A 11 -1.30 1.48 13.36
CA VAL A 11 -1.39 0.03 13.47
C VAL A 11 -1.46 -0.51 12.06
N ASP A 12 -0.67 -1.54 11.79
CA ASP A 12 -0.74 -2.30 10.56
C ASP A 12 -1.94 -3.25 10.60
N LEU A 13 -2.65 -3.39 9.48
CA LEU A 13 -3.84 -4.23 9.40
C LEU A 13 -3.58 -5.54 8.65
N ASP A 14 -2.36 -5.80 8.16
CA ASP A 14 -2.01 -7.01 7.41
C ASP A 14 -2.83 -7.17 6.11
N LEU A 15 -3.12 -6.06 5.43
CA LEU A 15 -3.83 -6.03 4.15
C LEU A 15 -3.09 -5.13 3.16
N ASP A 16 -2.34 -5.75 2.25
CA ASP A 16 -1.39 -5.06 1.38
C ASP A 16 -1.89 -4.95 -0.07
N VAL A 17 -1.51 -3.85 -0.71
CA VAL A 17 -1.67 -3.65 -2.15
C VAL A 17 -0.30 -3.47 -2.77
N VAL A 18 0.16 -4.49 -3.50
CA VAL A 18 1.41 -4.44 -4.26
C VAL A 18 1.10 -3.93 -5.66
N VAL A 19 1.76 -2.84 -6.06
CA VAL A 19 1.59 -2.22 -7.38
C VAL A 19 2.90 -2.35 -8.17
N HIS A 20 2.82 -2.87 -9.38
CA HIS A 20 3.94 -3.02 -10.30
C HIS A 20 4.12 -1.75 -11.17
N PRO A 21 5.33 -1.51 -11.74
CA PRO A 21 5.59 -0.34 -12.58
C PRO A 21 4.67 -0.20 -13.80
N ASP A 22 4.18 -1.33 -14.32
CA ASP A 22 3.22 -1.38 -15.44
C ASP A 22 1.77 -1.05 -15.02
N GLY A 23 1.55 -0.68 -13.76
CA GLY A 23 0.25 -0.33 -13.19
C GLY A 23 -0.63 -1.52 -12.83
N THR A 24 -0.17 -2.76 -13.04
CA THR A 24 -0.85 -3.94 -12.52
C THR A 24 -0.68 -4.03 -11.01
N TYR A 25 -1.58 -4.73 -10.32
CA TYR A 25 -1.55 -4.85 -8.87
C TYR A 25 -1.96 -6.25 -8.37
N ARG A 26 -1.58 -6.55 -7.14
CA ARG A 26 -2.05 -7.71 -6.37
C ARG A 26 -2.41 -7.27 -4.96
N ILE A 27 -3.49 -7.84 -4.43
CA ILE A 27 -3.84 -7.72 -3.01
C ILE A 27 -3.20 -8.91 -2.29
N GLU A 28 -2.36 -8.64 -1.29
CA GLU A 28 -1.67 -9.66 -0.49
C GLU A 28 -2.24 -9.71 0.94
N ASP A 29 -1.95 -10.81 1.64
CA ASP A 29 -2.26 -11.06 3.05
C ASP A 29 -3.73 -10.96 3.48
N ARG A 30 -4.65 -11.00 2.50
CA ARG A 30 -6.11 -11.02 2.74
C ARG A 30 -6.56 -12.08 3.75
N GLU A 31 -6.03 -13.29 3.68
CA GLU A 31 -6.37 -14.36 4.64
C GLU A 31 -5.89 -14.00 6.06
N GLN A 32 -4.69 -13.42 6.18
CA GLN A 32 -4.13 -13.00 7.46
C GLN A 32 -4.93 -11.83 8.06
N PHE A 33 -5.32 -10.83 7.25
CA PHE A 33 -6.25 -9.78 7.65
C PHE A 33 -7.57 -10.33 8.16
N GLU A 34 -8.19 -11.27 7.44
CA GLU A 34 -9.47 -11.88 7.82
C GLU A 34 -9.37 -12.65 9.15
N VAL A 35 -8.31 -13.43 9.33
CA VAL A 35 -8.02 -14.14 10.59
C VAL A 35 -7.81 -13.13 11.73
N ASN A 36 -6.99 -12.11 11.51
CA ASN A 36 -6.68 -11.09 12.51
C ASN A 36 -7.90 -10.26 12.88
N ALA A 37 -8.75 -9.91 11.91
CA ALA A 37 -10.00 -9.22 12.15
C ALA A 37 -10.94 -10.00 13.07
N GLN A 38 -10.98 -11.33 12.93
CA GLN A 38 -11.77 -12.19 13.80
C GLN A 38 -11.14 -12.35 15.19
N VAL A 39 -9.87 -12.73 15.26
CA VAL A 39 -9.17 -13.03 16.53
C VAL A 39 -9.06 -11.79 17.39
N MET A 40 -8.72 -10.65 16.79
CA MET A 40 -8.56 -9.37 17.50
C MET A 40 -9.84 -8.53 17.55
N ARG A 41 -10.94 -9.03 16.97
CA ARG A 41 -12.27 -8.38 16.98
C ARG A 41 -12.22 -6.95 16.46
N TYR A 42 -11.69 -6.78 15.25
CA TYR A 42 -11.71 -5.49 14.59
C TYR A 42 -13.14 -4.97 14.51
N PRO A 43 -13.39 -3.68 14.83
CA PRO A 43 -14.71 -3.10 14.66
C PRO A 43 -15.17 -3.25 13.20
N PRO A 44 -16.44 -3.58 12.91
CA PRO A 44 -16.91 -3.74 11.53
C PRO A 44 -16.61 -2.53 10.64
N ARG A 45 -16.77 -1.32 11.20
CA ARG A 45 -16.42 -0.07 10.51
C ARG A 45 -14.92 0.02 10.15
N LEU A 46 -14.03 -0.55 10.94
CA LEU A 46 -12.60 -0.59 10.62
C LEU A 46 -12.33 -1.50 9.42
N VAL A 47 -12.97 -2.67 9.38
CA VAL A 47 -12.90 -3.60 8.24
C VAL A 47 -13.42 -2.93 6.96
N GLU A 48 -14.57 -2.27 7.04
CA GLU A 48 -15.14 -1.51 5.92
C GLU A 48 -14.19 -0.41 5.41
N LEU A 49 -13.55 0.32 6.32
CA LEU A 49 -12.58 1.37 5.97
C LEU A 49 -11.32 0.79 5.32
N ALA A 50 -10.81 -0.34 5.81
CA ALA A 50 -9.66 -1.01 5.22
C ALA A 50 -9.96 -1.47 3.78
N GLU A 51 -11.09 -2.13 3.57
CA GLU A 51 -11.53 -2.55 2.23
C GLU A 51 -11.78 -1.36 1.29
N SER A 52 -12.28 -0.25 1.82
CA SER A 52 -12.43 0.99 1.02
C SER A 52 -11.09 1.58 0.64
N ALA A 53 -10.14 1.62 1.56
CA ALA A 53 -8.79 2.11 1.28
C ALA A 53 -8.10 1.27 0.20
N VAL A 54 -8.25 -0.05 0.23
CA VAL A 54 -7.75 -0.95 -0.83
C VAL A 54 -8.35 -0.58 -2.18
N ARG A 55 -9.68 -0.40 -2.26
CA ARG A 55 -10.34 0.01 -3.53
C ARG A 55 -9.83 1.36 -4.03
N ASP A 56 -9.64 2.33 -3.13
CA ASP A 56 -9.14 3.65 -3.50
C ASP A 56 -7.69 3.56 -4.03
N LEU A 57 -6.83 2.78 -3.37
CA LEU A 57 -5.44 2.56 -3.82
C LEU A 57 -5.37 1.88 -5.18
N VAL A 58 -6.19 0.84 -5.39
CA VAL A 58 -6.33 0.15 -6.68
C VAL A 58 -6.73 1.15 -7.77
N HIS A 59 -7.74 1.99 -7.51
CA HIS A 59 -8.19 2.98 -8.48
C HIS A 59 -7.09 4.00 -8.83
N LEU A 60 -6.28 4.40 -7.84
CA LEU A 60 -5.16 5.30 -8.07
C LEU A 60 -4.02 4.63 -8.86
N ALA A 61 -3.78 3.33 -8.64
CA ALA A 61 -2.79 2.55 -9.38
C ALA A 61 -3.19 2.38 -10.85
N GLU A 62 -4.45 1.99 -11.12
CA GLU A 62 -5.00 1.85 -12.47
C GLU A 62 -4.92 3.16 -13.27
N GLN A 63 -5.10 4.29 -12.59
CA GLN A 63 -4.99 5.63 -13.20
C GLN A 63 -3.55 6.16 -13.27
N ARG A 64 -2.56 5.45 -12.71
CA ARG A 64 -1.17 5.91 -12.55
C ARG A 64 -1.06 7.31 -11.93
N ARG A 65 -1.84 7.57 -10.88
CA ARG A 65 -1.91 8.88 -10.22
C ARG A 65 -1.18 8.89 -8.88
N HIS A 66 -0.79 10.10 -8.46
CA HIS A 66 -0.13 10.33 -7.18
C HIS A 66 1.13 9.46 -7.02
N LEU A 67 1.15 8.61 -5.99
CA LEU A 67 2.31 7.77 -5.66
C LEU A 67 2.58 6.71 -6.72
N PHE A 68 1.62 6.44 -7.60
CA PHE A 68 1.70 5.44 -8.67
C PHE A 68 1.98 6.06 -10.05
N SER A 69 2.33 7.35 -10.13
CA SER A 69 2.82 7.92 -11.39
C SER A 69 4.21 7.38 -11.71
N CYS A 70 4.51 7.09 -12.99
CA CYS A 70 5.81 6.58 -13.42
C CYS A 70 7.00 7.32 -12.78
N THR A 71 7.00 8.66 -12.82
CA THR A 71 8.08 9.47 -12.22
C THR A 71 8.35 9.13 -10.75
N ARG A 72 7.29 8.92 -9.95
CA ARG A 72 7.46 8.59 -8.52
C ARG A 72 7.82 7.14 -8.27
N LEU A 73 7.34 6.21 -9.09
CA LEU A 73 7.74 4.81 -9.00
C LEU A 73 9.21 4.67 -9.40
N ASP A 74 9.64 5.33 -10.48
CA ASP A 74 11.04 5.41 -10.89
C ASP A 74 11.93 6.03 -9.81
N GLU A 75 11.50 7.11 -9.15
CA GLU A 75 12.25 7.72 -8.05
C GLU A 75 12.39 6.79 -6.83
N ALA A 76 11.31 6.11 -6.45
CA ALA A 76 11.33 5.16 -5.33
C ALA A 76 12.20 3.93 -5.65
N GLU A 77 12.06 3.41 -6.87
CA GLU A 77 12.79 2.26 -7.37
C GLU A 77 14.28 2.58 -7.58
N GLN A 78 14.64 3.72 -8.17
CA GLN A 78 16.03 4.17 -8.26
C GLN A 78 16.67 4.36 -6.88
N ARG A 79 15.91 4.82 -5.89
CA ARG A 79 16.41 4.94 -4.51
C ARG A 79 16.65 3.57 -3.89
N LEU A 80 15.84 2.57 -4.19
CA LEU A 80 16.03 1.20 -3.75
C LEU A 80 17.19 0.53 -4.50
N LEU A 81 17.19 0.57 -5.84
CA LEU A 81 18.18 -0.06 -6.71
C LEU A 81 19.55 0.62 -6.65
N SER A 82 19.66 1.91 -6.30
CA SER A 82 20.98 2.52 -6.04
C SER A 82 21.70 1.92 -4.83
N LEU A 83 20.98 1.23 -3.93
CA LEU A 83 21.56 0.42 -2.87
C LEU A 83 22.08 -0.94 -3.36
N TYR A 84 21.63 -1.40 -4.54
CA TYR A 84 21.93 -2.73 -5.10
C TYR A 84 22.65 -2.71 -6.46
N GLY A 85 22.82 -1.54 -7.09
CA GLY A 85 23.59 -1.36 -8.32
C GLY A 85 22.82 -1.53 -9.64
N GLU A 86 21.49 -1.36 -9.66
CA GLU A 86 20.65 -1.59 -10.85
C GLU A 86 19.85 -0.35 -11.29
N GLN A 87 19.27 -0.38 -12.51
CA GLN A 87 18.43 0.70 -13.07
C GLN A 87 17.02 0.21 -13.43
N ALA A 88 16.03 1.06 -13.13
CA ALA A 88 14.63 0.85 -13.50
C ALA A 88 14.16 1.83 -14.58
N SER A 89 13.13 1.43 -15.32
CA SER A 89 12.49 2.21 -16.36
C SER A 89 11.00 1.86 -16.39
N CYS A 90 10.12 2.82 -16.08
CA CYS A 90 8.71 2.75 -16.47
C CYS A 90 8.63 2.66 -18.01
N GLY A 91 8.04 1.60 -18.54
CA GLY A 91 7.78 1.43 -19.98
C GLY A 91 6.63 2.30 -20.47
#